data_AF-M4CXV4-F1
#
_entry.id   AF-M4CXV4-F1
#
_cell.length_a   1.000
_cell.length_b   1.000
_cell.length_c   1.000
_cell.angle_alpha   90.00
_cell.angle_beta   90.00
_cell.angle_gamma   90.00
#
_symmetry.space_group_name_H-M   'P 1'
#
loop_
_entity.id
_entity.type
_entity.pdbx_description
1 polymer ?
#
loop_
_entity_poly.entity_id
_entity_poly.type
_entity_poly.pdbx_seq_one_letter_code
_entity_poly.pdbx_strand_id
1 'polypeptide(L)'
;MEKASSQECPYPGCFFCVMKEGNPNKRRSCILKFFRDLPSQDDDGQVLPISGLWNTAMAHPNDPEFIDLGIFECMSALIWKGLKNRRWLSHDQNIYIPYYAAHIIGSYTMNMEEFAERAVEAGVIPPLVELLRGRLTWVEQRVAVRALGHLATYPSTFSSVASHGEILELAIQLGMSSLEIVYSHFYQYPDRRLSYHCDLLTRGMGGVEMESRKAEEWASQLQCWSLQLINCFAFKSEFLPALCKPEFLVSLPVMWGGLVNENSPAGIGLLRTICQHKLGRGPVSSCSGMMEALCNIARSSDDWQYMAIECLLWLLQDPNTSHKVVDKAVPTLVDLAEITSLGDHKKLGDSIVSVLQECDSVGSRSRELIEETVNARQRLKWEKSMPKEDLHIKQAAALVVKLEGNSLFSSGDIAGAAEKYSEALSLCPMRSKKERVVLYSNRAQCHLLLQQPLVAISDATRALSLHNPVNRHAKSLWRRAQAYDMLGLAKESLLDAILFINECSQSNDPDLSMRQNKVPDYAERLVKKQMRAAWLFKEAALKHGGVHRKGEEREVYGNESDDSEWETASESDIGDDGRDHMGLDEEEEEEEVEGHGEKWKNREKSSDKTEKTSSKGMRHGYSIKLAEEDM
;
A
#
# COMPACT_ATOMS: atom_id res chain seq x y z
N MET A 1 -29.87 -34.68 38.60
CA MET A 1 -30.65 -33.44 38.81
C MET A 1 -29.88 -32.59 39.82
N GLU A 2 -28.99 -31.75 39.34
CA GLU A 2 -28.51 -30.58 40.07
C GLU A 2 -28.62 -29.42 39.09
N LYS A 3 -29.62 -28.56 39.33
CA LYS A 3 -29.70 -27.26 38.68
C LYS A 3 -28.49 -26.47 39.20
N ALA A 4 -27.48 -26.31 38.36
CA ALA A 4 -26.54 -25.22 38.55
C ALA A 4 -27.36 -23.92 38.60
N SER A 5 -27.38 -23.31 39.78
CA SER A 5 -27.95 -21.99 40.03
C SER A 5 -27.41 -21.04 38.96
N SER A 6 -28.30 -20.55 38.09
CA SER A 6 -28.03 -19.31 37.37
C SER A 6 -27.88 -18.23 38.44
N GLN A 7 -26.66 -17.79 38.71
CA GLN A 7 -26.42 -16.59 39.50
C GLN A 7 -27.27 -15.47 38.89
N GLU A 8 -28.30 -15.03 39.63
CA GLU A 8 -29.06 -13.84 39.26
C GLU A 8 -28.05 -12.69 39.15
N CYS A 9 -28.05 -12.01 38.01
CA CYS A 9 -27.13 -10.90 37.79
C CYS A 9 -27.36 -9.84 38.87
N PRO A 10 -26.32 -9.38 39.58
CA PRO A 10 -26.45 -8.40 40.65
C PRO A 10 -26.95 -7.03 40.17
N TYR A 11 -27.05 -6.82 38.85
CA TYR A 11 -27.52 -5.60 38.22
C TYR A 11 -28.74 -5.90 37.30
N PRO A 12 -29.96 -5.93 37.85
CA PRO A 12 -31.19 -6.10 37.07
C PRO A 12 -31.31 -4.97 36.03
N GLY A 13 -31.35 -5.33 34.74
CA GLY A 13 -31.38 -4.37 33.64
C GLY A 13 -30.03 -3.98 33.05
N CYS A 14 -28.93 -4.63 33.45
CA CYS A 14 -27.64 -4.46 32.77
C CYS A 14 -27.70 -4.93 31.32
N PHE A 15 -26.84 -4.36 30.46
CA PHE A 15 -26.81 -4.64 29.02
C PHE A 15 -26.76 -6.15 28.70
N PHE A 16 -25.91 -6.92 29.39
CA PHE A 16 -25.78 -8.37 29.12
C PHE A 16 -27.05 -9.16 29.48
N CYS A 17 -27.79 -8.73 30.51
CA CYS A 17 -29.09 -9.31 30.83
C CYS A 17 -30.15 -8.92 29.79
N VAL A 18 -30.10 -7.67 29.32
CA VAL A 18 -30.96 -7.19 28.22
C VAL A 18 -30.70 -8.02 26.96
N MET A 19 -29.44 -8.26 26.59
CA MET A 19 -29.09 -9.06 25.41
C MET A 19 -29.51 -10.53 25.52
N LYS A 20 -29.64 -11.07 26.74
CA LYS A 20 -30.14 -12.44 27.00
C LYS A 20 -31.66 -12.54 27.04
N GLU A 21 -32.39 -11.43 26.92
CA GLU A 21 -33.86 -11.44 26.87
C GLU A 21 -34.34 -12.17 25.61
N GLY A 22 -35.05 -13.28 25.81
CA GLY A 22 -35.50 -14.16 24.74
C GLY A 22 -36.67 -13.60 23.93
N ASN A 23 -37.42 -12.62 24.47
CA ASN A 23 -38.49 -11.95 23.72
C ASN A 23 -37.93 -10.76 22.92
N PRO A 24 -37.96 -10.78 21.57
CA PRO A 24 -37.36 -9.74 20.73
C PRO A 24 -37.94 -8.34 20.96
N ASN A 25 -39.26 -8.22 21.14
CA ASN A 25 -39.92 -6.93 21.35
C ASN A 25 -39.53 -6.32 22.70
N LYS A 26 -39.47 -7.16 23.74
CA LYS A 26 -39.04 -6.74 25.07
C LYS A 26 -37.56 -6.37 25.07
N ARG A 27 -36.71 -7.16 24.41
CA ARG A 27 -35.28 -6.88 24.23
C ARG A 27 -35.05 -5.54 23.55
N ARG A 28 -35.69 -5.29 22.40
CA ARG A 28 -35.59 -4.01 21.66
C ARG A 28 -36.03 -2.82 22.52
N SER A 29 -37.14 -2.94 23.26
CA SER A 29 -37.60 -1.91 24.18
C SER A 29 -36.59 -1.64 25.31
N CYS A 30 -35.99 -2.69 25.87
CA CYS A 30 -34.95 -2.57 26.88
C CYS A 30 -33.66 -1.93 26.33
N ILE A 31 -33.23 -2.27 25.11
CA ILE A 31 -32.06 -1.66 24.44
C ILE A 31 -32.31 -0.18 24.17
N LEU A 32 -33.48 0.18 23.63
CA LEU A 32 -33.87 1.57 23.40
C LEU A 32 -33.78 2.40 24.69
N LYS A 33 -34.32 1.85 25.79
CA LYS A 33 -34.23 2.49 27.11
C LYS A 33 -32.78 2.59 27.58
N PHE A 34 -31.99 1.54 27.39
CA PHE A 34 -30.57 1.52 27.75
C PHE A 34 -29.77 2.61 27.03
N PHE A 35 -29.91 2.75 25.71
CA PHE A 35 -29.21 3.79 24.95
C PHE A 35 -29.62 5.21 25.34
N ARG A 36 -30.89 5.43 25.68
CA ARG A 36 -31.36 6.74 26.16
C ARG A 36 -30.80 7.09 27.54
N ASP A 37 -30.76 6.12 28.45
CA ASP A 37 -30.45 6.38 29.85
C ASP A 37 -28.92 6.38 30.11
N LEU A 38 -28.14 5.59 29.36
CA LEU A 38 -26.70 5.37 29.56
C LEU A 38 -25.86 6.66 29.64
N PRO A 39 -26.01 7.67 28.75
CA PRO A 39 -25.22 8.89 28.84
C PRO A 39 -25.50 9.71 30.10
N SER A 40 -26.68 9.57 30.71
CA SER A 40 -27.08 10.32 31.90
C SER A 40 -26.63 9.69 33.23
N GLN A 41 -26.21 8.42 33.20
CA GLN A 41 -25.80 7.66 34.38
C GLN A 41 -24.33 7.91 34.73
N ASP A 42 -23.97 7.84 36.00
CA ASP A 42 -22.58 7.90 36.49
C ASP A 42 -22.19 6.61 37.23
N ASP A 43 -22.81 5.48 36.86
CA ASP A 43 -22.61 4.17 37.49
C ASP A 43 -21.22 3.58 37.15
N ASP A 44 -20.68 2.74 38.02
CA ASP A 44 -19.44 1.99 37.77
C ASP A 44 -19.63 0.93 36.68
N GLY A 45 -18.57 0.62 35.92
CA GLY A 45 -18.59 -0.44 34.91
C GLY A 45 -19.28 -0.10 33.60
N GLN A 46 -19.55 1.19 33.32
CA GLN A 46 -20.13 1.66 32.05
C GLN A 46 -19.32 1.28 30.81
N VAL A 47 -18.01 1.07 30.96
CA VAL A 47 -17.15 0.63 29.85
C VAL A 47 -17.50 -0.76 29.32
N LEU A 48 -17.94 -1.68 30.18
CA LEU A 48 -18.20 -3.08 29.82
C LEU A 48 -19.30 -3.23 28.77
N PRO A 49 -20.50 -2.63 28.91
CA PRO A 49 -21.51 -2.70 27.87
C PRO A 49 -21.08 -2.02 26.58
N ILE A 50 -20.31 -0.92 26.66
CA ILE A 50 -19.84 -0.19 25.47
C ILE A 50 -18.78 -1.00 24.72
N SER A 51 -17.86 -1.66 25.42
CA SER A 51 -16.92 -2.62 24.83
C SER A 51 -17.66 -3.80 24.19
N GLY A 52 -18.72 -4.30 24.82
CA GLY A 52 -19.61 -5.31 24.24
C GLY A 52 -20.28 -4.85 22.94
N LEU A 53 -20.81 -3.62 22.92
CA LEU A 53 -21.40 -3.00 21.72
C LEU A 53 -20.38 -2.83 20.61
N TRP A 54 -19.15 -2.44 20.94
CA TRP A 54 -18.06 -2.33 19.98
C TRP A 54 -17.73 -3.68 19.33
N ASN A 55 -17.62 -4.75 20.11
CA ASN A 55 -17.42 -6.09 19.57
C ASN A 55 -18.57 -6.50 18.63
N THR A 56 -19.82 -6.19 18.98
CA THR A 56 -20.98 -6.45 18.11
C THR A 56 -20.93 -5.62 16.82
N ALA A 57 -20.57 -4.33 16.90
CA ALA A 57 -20.45 -3.45 15.74
C ALA A 57 -19.37 -3.94 14.77
N MET A 58 -18.29 -4.55 15.27
CA MET A 58 -17.24 -5.12 14.44
C MET A 58 -17.61 -6.47 13.84
N ALA A 59 -18.29 -7.34 14.60
CA ALA A 59 -18.74 -8.63 14.10
C ALA A 59 -19.89 -8.49 13.08
N HIS A 60 -20.78 -7.51 13.29
CA HIS A 60 -22.02 -7.33 12.52
C HIS A 60 -22.23 -5.86 12.10
N PRO A 61 -21.31 -5.28 11.30
CA PRO A 61 -21.34 -3.86 10.94
C PRO A 61 -22.53 -3.48 10.04
N ASN A 62 -23.17 -4.46 9.41
CA ASN A 62 -24.30 -4.26 8.50
C ASN A 62 -25.65 -4.54 9.18
N ASP A 63 -25.67 -4.85 10.48
CA ASP A 63 -26.91 -5.10 11.23
C ASP A 63 -27.53 -3.76 11.71
N PRO A 64 -28.76 -3.43 11.27
CA PRO A 64 -29.42 -2.18 11.64
C PRO A 64 -29.99 -2.18 13.07
N GLU A 65 -30.03 -3.31 13.80
CA GLU A 65 -30.77 -3.43 15.06
C GLU A 65 -30.46 -2.30 16.05
N PHE A 66 -29.17 -2.00 16.30
CA PHE A 66 -28.79 -0.95 17.24
C PHE A 66 -28.91 0.46 16.66
N ILE A 67 -28.78 0.61 15.35
CA ILE A 67 -28.95 1.89 14.65
C ILE A 67 -30.40 2.36 14.78
N ASP A 68 -31.35 1.46 14.54
CA ASP A 68 -32.78 1.73 14.69
C ASP A 68 -33.20 2.02 16.13
N LEU A 69 -32.37 1.67 17.11
CA LEU A 69 -32.62 1.87 18.52
C LEU A 69 -31.87 3.10 19.09
N GLY A 70 -31.15 3.86 18.27
CA GLY A 70 -30.53 5.13 18.68
C GLY A 70 -29.10 5.01 19.22
N ILE A 71 -28.31 4.05 18.72
CA ILE A 71 -26.92 3.90 19.14
C ILE A 71 -26.06 5.13 18.81
N PHE A 72 -26.30 5.80 17.68
CA PHE A 72 -25.48 6.95 17.27
C PHE A 72 -25.67 8.15 18.20
N GLU A 73 -26.89 8.45 18.60
CA GLU A 73 -27.22 9.49 19.58
C GLU A 73 -26.56 9.19 20.93
N CYS A 74 -26.63 7.92 21.36
CA CYS A 74 -25.98 7.46 22.58
C CYS A 74 -24.46 7.64 22.53
N MET A 75 -23.79 7.16 21.45
CA MET A 75 -22.34 7.29 21.30
C MET A 75 -21.89 8.75 21.19
N SER A 76 -22.64 9.58 20.44
CA SER A 76 -22.40 11.03 20.34
C SER A 76 -22.47 11.70 21.71
N ALA A 77 -23.50 11.38 22.51
CA ALA A 77 -23.66 11.92 23.85
C ALA A 77 -22.54 11.48 24.81
N LEU A 78 -22.09 10.23 24.72
CA LEU A 78 -20.98 9.71 25.53
C LEU A 78 -19.64 10.37 25.20
N ILE A 79 -19.33 10.61 23.92
CA ILE A 79 -18.14 11.37 23.54
C ILE A 79 -18.21 12.78 24.13
N TRP A 80 -19.35 13.46 24.00
CA TRP A 80 -19.53 14.78 24.59
C TRP A 80 -19.38 14.79 26.10
N LYS A 81 -19.90 13.77 26.78
CA LYS A 81 -19.75 13.62 28.22
C LYS A 81 -18.28 13.50 28.62
N GLY A 82 -17.52 12.66 27.92
CA GLY A 82 -16.08 12.52 28.15
C GLY A 82 -15.31 13.82 27.93
N LEU A 83 -15.67 14.57 26.88
CA LEU A 83 -15.04 15.84 26.57
C LEU A 83 -15.36 16.96 27.59
N LYS A 84 -16.59 16.99 28.11
CA LYS A 84 -17.08 18.08 28.97
C LYS A 84 -16.92 17.81 30.47
N ASN A 85 -16.93 16.55 30.89
CA ASN A 85 -16.91 16.17 32.29
C ASN A 85 -15.64 15.37 32.63
N ARG A 86 -14.56 16.10 32.96
CA ARG A 86 -13.27 15.50 33.35
C ARG A 86 -13.38 14.58 34.57
N ARG A 87 -14.26 14.90 35.54
CA ARG A 87 -14.45 14.08 36.74
C ARG A 87 -15.04 12.72 36.38
N TRP A 88 -16.08 12.70 35.55
CA TRP A 88 -16.65 11.47 35.03
C TRP A 88 -15.65 10.67 34.20
N LEU A 89 -14.89 11.34 33.33
CA LEU A 89 -13.88 10.67 32.49
C LEU A 89 -12.77 10.00 33.30
N SER A 90 -12.34 10.63 34.40
CA SER A 90 -11.34 10.08 35.32
C SER A 90 -11.89 9.05 36.31
N HIS A 91 -13.19 8.81 36.32
CA HIS A 91 -13.85 7.87 37.24
C HIS A 91 -13.86 6.47 36.64
N ASP A 92 -13.57 5.47 37.48
CA ASP A 92 -13.52 4.05 37.11
C ASP A 92 -12.73 3.80 35.80
N GLN A 93 -13.35 3.19 34.78
CA GLN A 93 -12.78 2.93 33.46
C GLN A 93 -13.45 3.79 32.37
N ASN A 94 -13.98 4.96 32.73
CA ASN A 94 -14.67 5.81 31.75
C ASN A 94 -13.74 6.43 30.70
N ILE A 95 -12.42 6.45 30.96
CA ILE A 95 -11.41 6.96 30.02
C ILE A 95 -11.44 6.25 28.64
N TYR A 96 -11.87 4.99 28.61
CA TYR A 96 -11.98 4.19 27.38
C TYR A 96 -13.24 4.50 26.56
N ILE A 97 -14.25 5.12 27.17
CA ILE A 97 -15.58 5.27 26.56
C ILE A 97 -15.55 6.11 25.28
N PRO A 98 -14.89 7.29 25.23
CA PRO A 98 -14.83 8.08 24.00
C PRO A 98 -14.17 7.32 22.83
N TYR A 99 -13.15 6.50 23.12
CA TYR A 99 -12.50 5.65 22.13
C TYR A 99 -13.49 4.63 21.54
N TYR A 100 -14.14 3.83 22.39
CA TYR A 100 -15.10 2.83 21.91
C TYR A 100 -16.30 3.45 21.20
N ALA A 101 -16.82 4.57 21.71
CA ALA A 101 -17.94 5.27 21.11
C ALA A 101 -17.64 5.76 19.68
N ALA A 102 -16.47 6.38 19.48
CA ALA A 102 -16.02 6.80 18.14
C ALA A 102 -15.79 5.59 17.22
N HIS A 103 -15.23 4.49 17.76
CA HIS A 103 -15.01 3.27 16.99
C HIS A 103 -16.32 2.60 16.56
N ILE A 104 -17.34 2.56 17.43
CA ILE A 104 -18.68 2.05 17.11
C ILE A 104 -19.30 2.85 15.96
N ILE A 105 -19.23 4.20 16.03
CA ILE A 105 -19.72 5.07 14.95
C ILE A 105 -19.00 4.73 13.65
N GLY A 106 -17.67 4.66 13.66
CA GLY A 106 -16.89 4.28 12.48
C GLY A 106 -17.26 2.89 11.93
N SER A 107 -17.50 1.92 12.80
CA SER A 107 -17.79 0.53 12.43
C SER A 107 -19.09 0.38 11.66
N TYR A 108 -20.18 0.98 12.15
CA TYR A 108 -21.47 0.92 11.48
C TYR A 108 -21.51 1.77 10.19
N THR A 109 -20.69 2.81 10.11
CA THR A 109 -20.69 3.71 8.94
C THR A 109 -19.74 3.28 7.84
N MET A 110 -19.03 2.15 7.97
CA MET A 110 -17.96 1.79 7.02
C MET A 110 -18.46 1.19 5.69
N ASN A 111 -19.63 0.53 5.69
CA ASN A 111 -20.09 -0.26 4.55
C ASN A 111 -21.41 0.24 3.93
N MET A 112 -22.24 0.94 4.70
CA MET A 112 -23.62 1.28 4.32
C MET A 112 -23.84 2.79 4.34
N GLU A 113 -24.17 3.36 3.17
CA GLU A 113 -24.45 4.80 3.01
C GLU A 113 -25.62 5.27 3.89
N GLU A 114 -26.69 4.47 3.96
CA GLU A 114 -27.86 4.73 4.81
C GLU A 114 -27.48 4.85 6.31
N PHE A 115 -26.50 4.07 6.78
CA PHE A 115 -26.05 4.13 8.16
C PHE A 115 -25.21 5.38 8.42
N ALA A 116 -24.41 5.81 7.43
CA ALA A 116 -23.70 7.07 7.48
C ALA A 116 -24.67 8.27 7.55
N GLU A 117 -25.75 8.27 6.75
CA GLU A 117 -26.78 9.31 6.79
C GLU A 117 -27.42 9.42 8.17
N ARG A 118 -27.86 8.29 8.73
CA ARG A 118 -28.43 8.22 10.09
C ARG A 118 -27.45 8.70 11.16
N ALA A 119 -26.17 8.39 11.03
CA ALA A 119 -25.14 8.88 11.95
C ALA A 119 -24.97 10.41 11.87
N VAL A 120 -24.99 10.98 10.66
CA VAL A 120 -24.95 12.44 10.46
C VAL A 120 -26.17 13.12 11.07
N GLU A 121 -27.37 12.57 10.85
CA GLU A 121 -28.63 13.04 11.45
C GLU A 121 -28.59 13.02 12.98
N ALA A 122 -27.96 11.99 13.56
CA ALA A 122 -27.75 11.86 15.00
C ALA A 122 -26.68 12.84 15.57
N GLY A 123 -26.08 13.68 14.73
CA GLY A 123 -25.14 14.72 15.16
C GLY A 123 -23.79 14.20 15.65
N VAL A 124 -23.27 13.12 15.04
CA VAL A 124 -21.97 12.54 15.43
C VAL A 124 -20.75 13.37 15.00
N ILE A 125 -20.87 14.22 13.98
CA ILE A 125 -19.72 14.95 13.42
C ILE A 125 -19.08 15.90 14.46
N PRO A 126 -19.82 16.81 15.13
CA PRO A 126 -19.20 17.75 16.07
C PRO A 126 -18.35 17.10 17.19
N PRO A 127 -18.81 16.05 17.91
CA PRO A 127 -17.95 15.41 18.92
C PRO A 127 -16.75 14.68 18.30
N LEU A 128 -16.88 14.08 17.11
CA LEU A 128 -15.74 13.47 16.41
C LEU A 128 -14.69 14.51 16.02
N VAL A 129 -15.11 15.73 15.61
CA VAL A 129 -14.18 16.83 15.31
C VAL A 129 -13.43 17.29 16.57
N GLU A 130 -14.08 17.35 17.74
CA GLU A 130 -13.38 17.64 19.00
C GLU A 130 -12.33 16.58 19.35
N LEU A 131 -12.61 15.29 19.10
CA LEU A 131 -11.62 14.23 19.25
C LEU A 131 -10.48 14.41 18.24
N LEU A 132 -10.78 14.71 16.98
CA LEU A 132 -9.79 14.97 15.92
C LEU A 132 -8.83 16.11 16.29
N ARG A 133 -9.33 17.16 16.94
CA ARG A 133 -8.52 18.28 17.48
C ARG A 133 -7.53 17.87 18.58
N GLY A 134 -7.56 16.62 19.05
CA GLY A 134 -6.67 16.16 20.11
C GLY A 134 -7.09 16.65 21.49
N ARG A 135 -8.39 16.87 21.73
CA ARG A 135 -8.92 17.23 23.07
C ARG A 135 -8.67 16.15 24.13
N LEU A 136 -8.50 14.90 23.69
CA LEU A 136 -8.06 13.76 24.49
C LEU A 136 -6.65 13.37 24.09
N THR A 137 -6.46 12.19 23.48
CA THR A 137 -5.13 11.71 23.06
C THR A 137 -5.12 11.25 21.60
N TRP A 138 -3.94 10.90 21.11
CA TRP A 138 -3.74 10.36 19.76
C TRP A 138 -4.54 9.07 19.50
N VAL A 139 -4.86 8.31 20.55
CA VAL A 139 -5.68 7.09 20.46
C VAL A 139 -7.10 7.42 20.04
N GLU A 140 -7.69 8.50 20.59
CA GLU A 140 -9.01 8.96 20.18
C GLU A 140 -8.99 9.71 18.84
N GLN A 141 -7.91 10.44 18.53
CA GLN A 141 -7.72 11.03 17.19
C GLN A 141 -7.76 9.97 16.08
N ARG A 142 -7.11 8.83 16.31
CA ARG A 142 -7.06 7.70 15.38
C ARG A 142 -8.45 7.16 15.04
N VAL A 143 -9.31 6.92 16.03
CA VAL A 143 -10.68 6.43 15.76
C VAL A 143 -11.59 7.52 15.23
N ALA A 144 -11.38 8.77 15.63
CA ALA A 144 -12.15 9.91 15.13
C ALA A 144 -11.90 10.16 13.65
N VAL A 145 -10.62 10.15 13.21
CA VAL A 145 -10.28 10.34 11.79
C VAL A 145 -10.82 9.20 10.93
N ARG A 146 -10.80 7.95 11.43
CA ARG A 146 -11.41 6.80 10.76
C ARG A 146 -12.92 6.98 10.56
N ALA A 147 -13.63 7.31 11.63
CA ALA A 147 -15.08 7.52 11.58
C ALA A 147 -15.46 8.66 10.63
N LEU A 148 -14.74 9.80 10.70
CA LEU A 148 -14.94 10.91 9.77
C LEU A 148 -14.61 10.52 8.32
N GLY A 149 -13.59 9.69 8.10
CA GLY A 149 -13.24 9.14 6.79
C GLY A 149 -14.36 8.29 6.18
N HIS A 150 -14.97 7.41 6.97
CA HIS A 150 -16.13 6.62 6.52
C HIS A 150 -17.31 7.52 6.16
N LEU A 151 -17.64 8.50 7.02
CA LEU A 151 -18.67 9.49 6.73
C LEU A 151 -18.36 10.34 5.49
N ALA A 152 -17.10 10.66 5.23
CA ALA A 152 -16.70 11.45 4.06
C ALA A 152 -16.68 10.64 2.75
N THR A 153 -16.69 9.31 2.82
CA THR A 153 -16.59 8.45 1.64
C THR A 153 -17.87 8.47 0.79
N TYR A 154 -19.03 8.69 1.41
CA TYR A 154 -20.30 8.70 0.71
C TYR A 154 -20.67 10.09 0.18
N PRO A 155 -21.19 10.18 -1.06
CA PRO A 155 -21.67 11.44 -1.62
C PRO A 155 -22.76 12.11 -0.80
N SER A 156 -23.67 11.34 -0.17
CA SER A 156 -24.80 11.90 0.59
C SER A 156 -24.37 12.60 1.89
N THR A 157 -23.32 12.10 2.55
CA THR A 157 -22.83 12.63 3.83
C THR A 157 -21.61 13.54 3.70
N PHE A 158 -20.91 13.51 2.56
CA PHE A 158 -19.70 14.33 2.33
C PHE A 158 -19.93 15.82 2.61
N SER A 159 -21.03 16.40 2.12
CA SER A 159 -21.32 17.83 2.31
C SER A 159 -21.44 18.21 3.80
N SER A 160 -21.99 17.32 4.63
CA SER A 160 -22.11 17.53 6.07
C SER A 160 -20.75 17.50 6.76
N VAL A 161 -19.85 16.60 6.34
CA VAL A 161 -18.46 16.57 6.81
C VAL A 161 -17.72 17.82 6.35
N ALA A 162 -17.74 18.13 5.04
CA ALA A 162 -17.04 19.26 4.45
C ALA A 162 -17.52 20.63 4.96
N SER A 163 -18.77 20.73 5.45
CA SER A 163 -19.29 21.96 6.06
C SER A 163 -18.55 22.37 7.34
N HIS A 164 -17.88 21.41 8.00
CA HIS A 164 -16.95 21.68 9.10
C HIS A 164 -15.58 22.01 8.52
N GLY A 165 -15.38 23.28 8.15
CA GLY A 165 -14.23 23.73 7.33
C GLY A 165 -12.83 23.43 7.88
N GLU A 166 -12.69 23.10 9.17
CA GLU A 166 -11.40 22.74 9.78
C GLU A 166 -11.02 21.26 9.62
N ILE A 167 -11.96 20.38 9.24
CA ILE A 167 -11.69 18.92 9.17
C ILE A 167 -10.53 18.62 8.22
N LEU A 168 -10.51 19.26 7.05
CA LEU A 168 -9.45 19.08 6.07
C LEU A 168 -8.09 19.52 6.62
N GLU A 169 -8.04 20.66 7.29
CA GLU A 169 -6.80 21.18 7.86
C GLU A 169 -6.28 20.29 9.00
N LEU A 170 -7.16 19.84 9.89
CA LEU A 170 -6.81 18.90 10.96
C LEU A 170 -6.33 17.55 10.41
N ALA A 171 -6.96 17.04 9.34
CA ALA A 171 -6.55 15.81 8.70
C ALA A 171 -5.15 15.94 8.06
N ILE A 172 -4.87 17.05 7.38
CA ILE A 172 -3.52 17.35 6.82
C ILE A 172 -2.49 17.42 7.95
N GLN A 173 -2.78 18.16 9.03
CA GLN A 173 -1.89 18.27 10.19
C GLN A 173 -1.59 16.90 10.80
N LEU A 174 -2.62 16.06 10.98
CA LEU A 174 -2.46 14.70 11.49
C LEU A 174 -1.66 13.81 10.53
N GLY A 175 -1.92 13.86 9.22
CA GLY A 175 -1.13 13.10 8.24
C GLY A 175 0.36 13.44 8.29
N MET A 176 0.69 14.73 8.49
CA MET A 176 2.07 15.21 8.57
C MET A 176 2.74 14.95 9.93
N SER A 177 2.00 14.83 11.02
CA SER A 177 2.57 14.82 12.39
C SER A 177 2.24 13.58 13.21
N SER A 178 1.39 12.66 12.74
CA SER A 178 0.95 11.48 13.49
C SER A 178 2.11 10.63 14.03
N LEU A 179 3.13 10.36 13.21
CA LEU A 179 4.29 9.58 13.62
C LEU A 179 5.07 10.30 14.74
N GLU A 180 5.25 11.62 14.62
CA GLU A 180 5.89 12.43 15.65
C GLU A 180 5.07 12.47 16.96
N ILE A 181 3.75 12.59 16.84
CA ILE A 181 2.81 12.60 17.97
C ILE A 181 2.91 11.27 18.74
N VAL A 182 2.76 10.13 18.06
CA VAL A 182 2.81 8.82 18.74
C VAL A 182 4.20 8.55 19.30
N TYR A 183 5.26 8.96 18.59
CA TYR A 183 6.63 8.80 19.07
C TYR A 183 6.85 9.54 20.39
N SER A 184 6.58 10.84 20.41
CA SER A 184 6.85 11.72 21.57
C SER A 184 5.93 11.43 22.77
N HIS A 185 4.67 11.09 22.52
CA HIS A 185 3.69 10.88 23.60
C HIS A 185 3.64 9.45 24.15
N PHE A 186 4.09 8.44 23.39
CA PHE A 186 3.97 7.04 23.79
C PHE A 186 5.25 6.22 23.59
N TYR A 187 5.86 6.30 22.41
CA TYR A 187 6.99 5.42 22.08
C TYR A 187 8.25 5.75 22.88
N GLN A 188 8.59 7.03 22.98
CA GLN A 188 9.84 7.53 23.55
C GLN A 188 10.01 7.25 25.05
N TYR A 189 8.90 7.16 25.81
CA TYR A 189 8.93 7.01 27.26
C TYR A 189 8.16 5.78 27.74
N PRO A 190 8.73 4.56 27.59
CA PRO A 190 8.09 3.32 28.05
C PRO A 190 7.59 3.39 29.50
N ASP A 191 8.37 3.99 30.39
CA ASP A 191 8.04 4.11 31.83
C ASP A 191 6.92 5.11 32.15
N ARG A 192 6.45 5.89 31.16
CA ARG A 192 5.42 6.94 31.33
C ARG A 192 4.17 6.69 30.50
N ARG A 193 4.05 5.53 29.86
CA ARG A 193 2.88 5.16 29.06
C ARG A 193 1.64 5.13 29.93
N LEU A 194 0.55 5.69 29.42
CA LEU A 194 -0.74 5.63 30.10
C LEU A 194 -1.23 4.18 30.06
N SER A 195 -1.68 3.65 31.20
CA SER A 195 -2.12 2.26 31.30
C SER A 195 -3.22 1.94 30.30
N TYR A 196 -4.18 2.85 30.14
CA TYR A 196 -5.29 2.64 29.21
C TYR A 196 -4.88 2.60 27.74
N HIS A 197 -3.78 3.27 27.36
CA HIS A 197 -3.21 3.12 26.01
C HIS A 197 -2.63 1.72 25.84
N CYS A 198 -1.86 1.24 26.83
CA CYS A 198 -1.27 -0.09 26.81
C CYS A 198 -2.34 -1.18 26.75
N ASP A 199 -3.40 -1.04 27.55
CA ASP A 199 -4.53 -1.95 27.61
C ASP A 199 -5.31 -1.97 26.29
N LEU A 200 -5.50 -0.81 25.64
CA LEU A 200 -6.12 -0.75 24.31
C LEU A 200 -5.26 -1.39 23.21
N LEU A 201 -3.93 -1.21 23.27
CA LEU A 201 -2.98 -1.73 22.28
C LEU A 201 -2.78 -3.24 22.38
N THR A 202 -2.76 -3.78 23.60
CA THR A 202 -2.26 -5.14 23.86
C THR A 202 -3.18 -6.00 24.74
N ARG A 203 -4.25 -5.43 25.29
CA ARG A 203 -5.08 -6.07 26.32
C ARG A 203 -4.27 -6.55 27.53
N GLY A 204 -3.17 -5.86 27.85
CA GLY A 204 -2.26 -6.19 28.95
C GLY A 204 -1.29 -7.33 28.67
N MET A 205 -1.09 -7.73 27.40
CA MET A 205 -0.22 -8.83 27.01
C MET A 205 1.09 -8.35 26.34
N GLY A 206 2.14 -9.18 26.37
CA GLY A 206 3.35 -9.01 25.55
C GLY A 206 4.33 -7.90 25.95
N GLY A 207 4.05 -7.12 26.99
CA GLY A 207 4.97 -6.15 27.59
C GLY A 207 5.44 -5.03 26.65
N VAL A 208 6.52 -4.35 27.05
CA VAL A 208 7.00 -3.10 26.42
C VAL A 208 7.31 -3.25 24.92
N GLU A 209 7.84 -4.39 24.50
CA GLU A 209 8.17 -4.65 23.09
C GLU A 209 6.92 -4.76 22.23
N MET A 210 5.92 -5.55 22.67
CA MET A 210 4.65 -5.67 21.95
C MET A 210 3.90 -4.34 21.92
N GLU A 211 3.87 -3.60 23.03
CA GLU A 211 3.31 -2.25 23.08
C GLU A 211 3.98 -1.30 22.08
N SER A 212 5.31 -1.37 21.95
CA SER A 212 6.07 -0.52 21.02
C SER A 212 5.75 -0.87 19.57
N ARG A 213 5.66 -2.17 19.25
CA ARG A 213 5.27 -2.66 17.92
C ARG A 213 3.86 -2.22 17.56
N LYS A 214 2.90 -2.39 18.49
CA LYS A 214 1.51 -1.96 18.28
C LYS A 214 1.37 -0.45 18.18
N ALA A 215 2.19 0.33 18.89
CA ALA A 215 2.22 1.79 18.74
C ALA A 215 2.71 2.22 17.35
N GLU A 216 3.72 1.55 16.79
CA GLU A 216 4.17 1.79 15.42
C GLU A 216 3.07 1.47 14.38
N GLU A 217 2.41 0.33 14.54
CA GLU A 217 1.24 -0.06 13.72
C GLU A 217 0.13 1.01 13.78
N TRP A 218 -0.25 1.44 14.99
CA TRP A 218 -1.32 2.43 15.14
C TRP A 218 -0.91 3.83 14.68
N ALA A 219 0.37 4.19 14.75
CA ALA A 219 0.87 5.43 14.18
C ALA A 219 0.76 5.43 12.65
N SER A 220 1.11 4.31 12.01
CA SER A 220 0.89 4.10 10.57
C SER A 220 -0.60 4.19 10.21
N GLN A 221 -1.47 3.50 10.96
CA GLN A 221 -2.93 3.58 10.75
C GLN A 221 -3.45 5.01 10.87
N LEU A 222 -3.02 5.75 11.90
CA LEU A 222 -3.40 7.16 12.09
C LEU A 222 -2.97 8.03 10.89
N GLN A 223 -1.75 7.85 10.37
CA GLN A 223 -1.31 8.55 9.16
C GLN A 223 -2.16 8.18 7.94
N CYS A 224 -2.31 6.89 7.66
CA CYS A 224 -3.00 6.41 6.47
C CYS A 224 -4.51 6.71 6.49
N TRP A 225 -5.17 6.65 7.65
CA TRP A 225 -6.58 7.04 7.78
C TRP A 225 -6.77 8.55 7.65
N SER A 226 -5.79 9.34 8.08
CA SER A 226 -5.78 10.78 7.80
C SER A 226 -5.67 11.04 6.30
N LEU A 227 -4.76 10.35 5.61
CA LEU A 227 -4.62 10.44 4.14
C LEU A 227 -5.89 9.99 3.41
N GLN A 228 -6.57 8.94 3.89
CA GLN A 228 -7.84 8.48 3.33
C GLN A 228 -8.94 9.54 3.47
N LEU A 229 -9.06 10.18 4.64
CA LEU A 229 -9.99 11.29 4.82
C LEU A 229 -9.67 12.46 3.89
N ILE A 230 -8.39 12.83 3.77
CA ILE A 230 -7.94 13.88 2.83
C ILE A 230 -8.27 13.50 1.39
N ASN A 231 -8.14 12.22 1.03
CA ASN A 231 -8.45 11.71 -0.29
C ASN A 231 -9.93 11.90 -0.67
N CYS A 232 -10.85 11.77 0.30
CA CYS A 232 -12.27 12.10 0.09
C CYS A 232 -12.46 13.56 -0.36
N PHE A 233 -11.70 14.50 0.20
CA PHE A 233 -11.71 15.91 -0.23
C PHE A 233 -11.01 16.12 -1.57
N ALA A 234 -9.92 15.39 -1.84
CA ALA A 234 -9.13 15.52 -3.07
C ALA A 234 -9.94 15.22 -4.35
N PHE A 235 -10.99 14.40 -4.27
CA PHE A 235 -11.93 14.16 -5.36
C PHE A 235 -12.76 15.40 -5.77
N LYS A 236 -12.76 16.47 -4.97
CA LYS A 236 -13.47 17.72 -5.30
C LYS A 236 -12.45 18.83 -5.60
N SER A 237 -12.59 19.44 -6.78
CA SER A 237 -11.64 20.44 -7.26
C SER A 237 -11.51 21.69 -6.37
N GLU A 238 -12.56 22.02 -5.60
CA GLU A 238 -12.59 23.16 -4.68
C GLU A 238 -11.61 23.04 -3.51
N PHE A 239 -11.22 21.81 -3.11
CA PHE A 239 -10.27 21.59 -2.02
C PHE A 239 -8.81 21.46 -2.48
N LEU A 240 -8.58 21.28 -3.79
CA LEU A 240 -7.23 21.13 -4.34
C LEU A 240 -6.28 22.29 -3.99
N PRO A 241 -6.70 23.57 -3.95
CA PRO A 241 -5.80 24.65 -3.53
C PRO A 241 -5.21 24.47 -2.12
N ALA A 242 -5.97 23.89 -1.20
CA ALA A 242 -5.50 23.59 0.16
C ALA A 242 -4.52 22.40 0.16
N LEU A 243 -4.74 21.42 -0.71
CA LEU A 243 -3.93 20.20 -0.84
C LEU A 243 -2.66 20.40 -1.66
N CYS A 244 -2.64 21.40 -2.54
CA CYS A 244 -1.51 21.69 -3.42
C CYS A 244 -0.46 22.60 -2.79
N LYS A 245 -0.47 22.77 -1.46
CA LYS A 245 0.56 23.50 -0.73
C LYS A 245 1.89 22.73 -0.81
N PRO A 246 3.01 23.38 -1.18
CA PRO A 246 4.30 22.69 -1.37
C PRO A 246 4.76 21.88 -0.16
N GLU A 247 4.54 22.39 1.05
CA GLU A 247 4.97 21.75 2.30
C GLU A 247 4.28 20.39 2.50
N PHE A 248 3.00 20.30 2.12
CA PHE A 248 2.26 19.04 2.20
C PHE A 248 2.61 18.12 1.04
N LEU A 249 2.62 18.63 -0.20
CA LEU A 249 2.91 17.80 -1.39
C LEU A 249 4.26 17.09 -1.30
N VAL A 250 5.33 17.80 -0.92
CA VAL A 250 6.69 17.22 -0.83
C VAL A 250 6.76 16.10 0.20
N SER A 251 5.90 16.12 1.22
CA SER A 251 5.86 15.07 2.26
C SER A 251 5.11 13.81 1.84
N LEU A 252 4.26 13.85 0.79
CA LEU A 252 3.42 12.70 0.42
C LEU A 252 4.22 11.44 0.02
N PRO A 253 5.28 11.51 -0.80
CA PRO A 253 6.00 10.31 -1.21
C PRO A 253 6.64 9.53 -0.05
N VAL A 254 6.98 10.20 1.05
CA VAL A 254 7.57 9.58 2.24
C VAL A 254 6.52 9.07 3.23
N MET A 255 5.24 9.40 3.06
CA MET A 255 4.14 8.82 3.85
C MET A 255 3.72 7.49 3.23
N TRP A 256 4.56 6.46 3.36
CA TRP A 256 4.36 5.18 2.70
C TRP A 256 3.68 4.11 3.57
N GLY A 257 3.31 4.43 4.81
CA GLY A 257 2.58 3.53 5.70
C GLY A 257 3.41 2.40 6.35
N GLY A 258 4.67 2.23 5.96
CA GLY A 258 5.51 1.14 6.47
C GLY A 258 5.04 -0.23 5.97
N LEU A 259 5.64 -1.29 6.50
CA LEU A 259 5.31 -2.68 6.11
C LEU A 259 4.02 -3.22 6.75
N VAL A 260 3.43 -2.51 7.71
CA VAL A 260 2.33 -3.04 8.55
C VAL A 260 0.95 -2.71 7.96
N ASN A 261 0.86 -1.81 6.99
CA ASN A 261 -0.42 -1.31 6.47
C ASN A 261 -0.56 -1.55 4.95
N GLU A 262 -0.51 -2.81 4.55
CA GLU A 262 -0.51 -3.29 3.17
C GLU A 262 -1.72 -2.81 2.35
N ASN A 263 -2.87 -2.57 3.00
CA ASN A 263 -4.12 -2.20 2.34
C ASN A 263 -4.25 -0.69 2.03
N SER A 264 -3.27 0.13 2.39
CA SER A 264 -3.33 1.58 2.15
C SER A 264 -2.35 2.01 1.06
N PRO A 265 -2.83 2.70 0.00
CA PRO A 265 -1.95 3.35 -0.97
C PRO A 265 -1.27 4.60 -0.40
N ALA A 266 -1.53 4.94 0.86
CA ALA A 266 -0.88 6.00 1.63
C ALA A 266 -0.70 7.29 0.80
N GLY A 267 0.48 7.91 0.83
CA GLY A 267 0.72 9.17 0.15
C GLY A 267 0.68 9.09 -1.38
N ILE A 268 1.06 7.96 -1.99
CA ILE A 268 1.00 7.80 -3.45
C ILE A 268 -0.43 7.74 -3.97
N GLY A 269 -1.35 7.15 -3.19
CA GLY A 269 -2.78 7.15 -3.49
C GLY A 269 -3.37 8.55 -3.52
N LEU A 270 -3.00 9.40 -2.56
CA LEU A 270 -3.45 10.79 -2.54
C LEU A 270 -2.82 11.59 -3.70
N LEU A 271 -1.53 11.41 -3.97
CA LEU A 271 -0.86 12.04 -5.12
C LEU A 271 -1.54 11.68 -6.44
N ARG A 272 -1.93 10.41 -6.60
CA ARG A 272 -2.70 9.95 -7.76
C ARG A 272 -4.01 10.71 -7.91
N THR A 273 -4.81 10.82 -6.85
CA THR A 273 -6.07 11.59 -6.90
C THR A 273 -5.83 13.05 -7.25
N ILE A 274 -4.79 13.68 -6.70
CA ILE A 274 -4.43 15.07 -7.03
C ILE A 274 -4.01 15.19 -8.50
N CYS A 275 -3.16 14.30 -9.01
CA CYS A 275 -2.69 14.28 -10.40
C CYS A 275 -3.80 13.98 -11.41
N GLN A 276 -4.85 13.25 -10.99
CA GLN A 276 -6.02 13.01 -11.84
C GLN A 276 -6.65 14.34 -12.30
N HIS A 277 -6.68 15.33 -11.40
CA HIS A 277 -7.20 16.67 -11.68
C HIS A 277 -6.14 17.58 -12.33
N LYS A 278 -6.53 18.28 -13.41
CA LYS A 278 -5.68 19.26 -14.10
C LYS A 278 -5.12 20.35 -13.17
N LEU A 279 -5.91 20.77 -12.17
CA LEU A 279 -5.48 21.77 -11.18
C LEU A 279 -4.35 21.26 -10.26
N GLY A 280 -4.26 19.94 -10.03
CA GLY A 280 -3.22 19.35 -9.19
C GLY A 280 -1.91 19.09 -9.92
N ARG A 281 -1.94 18.80 -11.22
CA ARG A 281 -0.75 18.48 -12.04
C ARG A 281 0.31 19.57 -12.02
N GLY A 282 -0.11 20.84 -12.18
CA GLY A 282 0.78 22.00 -12.16
C GLY A 282 1.61 22.11 -10.87
N PRO A 283 0.96 22.14 -9.69
CA PRO A 283 1.63 22.09 -8.39
C PRO A 283 2.52 20.86 -8.20
N VAL A 284 2.04 19.65 -8.51
CA VAL A 284 2.82 18.41 -8.34
C VAL A 284 4.10 18.44 -9.19
N SER A 285 4.00 18.79 -10.48
CA SER A 285 5.18 18.87 -11.37
C SER A 285 6.18 19.96 -10.98
N SER A 286 5.77 20.94 -10.17
CA SER A 286 6.62 22.05 -9.75
C SER A 286 7.23 21.85 -8.35
N CYS A 287 6.85 20.78 -7.64
CA CYS A 287 7.40 20.45 -6.32
C CYS A 287 8.79 19.82 -6.44
N SER A 288 9.73 20.30 -5.62
CA SER A 288 11.09 19.76 -5.54
C SER A 288 11.08 18.29 -5.12
N GLY A 289 11.91 17.45 -5.76
CA GLY A 289 12.04 16.02 -5.44
C GLY A 289 10.85 15.13 -5.81
N MET A 290 9.71 15.71 -6.21
CA MET A 290 8.49 14.96 -6.51
C MET A 290 8.66 14.02 -7.70
N MET A 291 9.30 14.49 -8.77
CA MET A 291 9.54 13.68 -9.96
C MET A 291 10.52 12.54 -9.69
N GLU A 292 11.57 12.78 -8.90
CA GLU A 292 12.48 11.74 -8.44
C GLU A 292 11.72 10.66 -7.65
N ALA A 293 10.90 11.07 -6.69
CA ALA A 293 10.14 10.13 -5.86
C ALA A 293 9.13 9.31 -6.68
N LEU A 294 8.38 9.93 -7.59
CA LEU A 294 7.47 9.21 -8.50
C LEU A 294 8.22 8.21 -9.38
N CYS A 295 9.40 8.59 -9.90
CA CYS A 295 10.22 7.69 -10.72
C CYS A 295 10.77 6.51 -9.92
N ASN A 296 11.17 6.73 -8.66
CA ASN A 296 11.66 5.67 -7.78
C ASN A 296 10.55 4.69 -7.43
N ILE A 297 9.38 5.19 -7.01
CA ILE A 297 8.20 4.35 -6.72
C ILE A 297 7.80 3.55 -7.96
N ALA A 298 7.73 4.18 -9.13
CA ALA A 298 7.37 3.52 -10.39
C ALA A 298 8.34 2.41 -10.82
N ARG A 299 9.61 2.44 -10.39
CA ARG A 299 10.60 1.38 -10.64
C ARG A 299 10.82 0.43 -9.46
N SER A 300 10.15 0.62 -8.34
CA SER A 300 10.35 -0.20 -7.13
C SER A 300 9.41 -1.42 -7.11
N SER A 301 9.57 -2.30 -6.12
CA SER A 301 8.61 -3.38 -5.82
C SER A 301 7.47 -2.93 -4.89
N ASP A 302 7.09 -1.65 -4.93
CA ASP A 302 5.93 -1.14 -4.19
C ASP A 302 4.64 -1.70 -4.82
N ASP A 303 3.71 -2.20 -3.99
CA ASP A 303 2.44 -2.74 -4.47
C ASP A 303 1.59 -1.70 -5.22
N TRP A 304 1.84 -0.41 -4.97
CA TRP A 304 1.20 0.72 -5.61
C TRP A 304 2.02 1.32 -6.76
N GLN A 305 3.00 0.57 -7.29
CA GLN A 305 3.84 0.95 -8.44
C GLN A 305 3.04 1.56 -9.59
N TYR A 306 1.89 0.97 -9.94
CA TYR A 306 1.03 1.43 -11.03
C TYR A 306 0.49 2.85 -10.81
N MET A 307 0.24 3.25 -9.55
CA MET A 307 -0.27 4.59 -9.23
C MET A 307 0.77 5.66 -9.55
N ALA A 308 2.05 5.39 -9.31
CA ALA A 308 3.14 6.27 -9.69
C ALA A 308 3.31 6.34 -11.21
N ILE A 309 3.18 5.22 -11.92
CA ILE A 309 3.18 5.17 -13.39
C ILE A 309 2.05 6.06 -13.95
N GLU A 310 0.82 5.93 -13.45
CA GLU A 310 -0.31 6.76 -13.88
C GLU A 310 -0.08 8.25 -13.61
N CYS A 311 0.50 8.62 -12.46
CA CYS A 311 0.89 10.00 -12.20
C CYS A 311 1.86 10.53 -13.26
N LEU A 312 2.92 9.77 -13.57
CA LEU A 312 3.90 10.15 -14.59
C LEU A 312 3.25 10.32 -15.97
N LEU A 313 2.35 9.41 -16.35
CA LEU A 313 1.62 9.49 -17.61
C LEU A 313 0.73 10.74 -17.68
N TRP A 314 -0.05 11.03 -16.64
CA TRP A 314 -0.92 12.23 -16.63
C TRP A 314 -0.13 13.55 -16.64
N LEU A 315 1.03 13.58 -15.98
CA LEU A 315 1.92 14.74 -16.01
C LEU A 315 2.59 14.94 -17.37
N LEU A 316 2.89 13.86 -18.09
CA LEU A 316 3.40 13.94 -19.47
C LEU A 316 2.33 14.33 -20.48
N GLN A 317 1.11 13.83 -20.31
CA GLN A 317 -0.01 14.13 -21.22
C GLN A 317 -0.54 15.56 -21.07
N ASP A 318 -0.32 16.23 -19.94
CA ASP A 318 -0.76 17.62 -19.76
C ASP A 318 0.26 18.60 -20.39
N PRO A 319 -0.14 19.39 -21.40
CA PRO A 319 0.76 20.34 -22.07
C PRO A 319 1.40 21.37 -21.13
N ASN A 320 0.77 21.66 -19.99
CA ASN A 320 1.28 22.64 -19.02
C ASN A 320 2.40 22.09 -18.15
N THR A 321 2.56 20.76 -18.09
CA THR A 321 3.52 20.10 -17.20
C THR A 321 4.52 19.24 -17.96
N SER A 322 4.17 18.76 -19.17
CA SER A 322 4.99 17.86 -19.99
C SER A 322 6.45 18.32 -20.11
N HIS A 323 6.67 19.56 -20.55
CA HIS A 323 8.00 20.15 -20.73
C HIS A 323 8.85 20.22 -19.44
N LYS A 324 8.22 20.20 -18.25
CA LYS A 324 8.94 20.22 -16.96
C LYS A 324 9.34 18.83 -16.50
N VAL A 325 8.56 17.82 -16.86
CA VAL A 325 8.68 16.47 -16.33
C VAL A 325 9.34 15.50 -17.31
N VAL A 326 9.34 15.83 -18.60
CA VAL A 326 9.75 14.95 -19.70
C VAL A 326 11.11 14.30 -19.50
N ASP A 327 12.13 15.06 -19.14
CA ASP A 327 13.50 14.54 -19.02
C ASP A 327 13.69 13.58 -17.84
N LYS A 328 12.81 13.65 -16.83
CA LYS A 328 12.82 12.70 -15.69
C LYS A 328 11.87 11.52 -15.91
N ALA A 329 10.69 11.78 -16.47
CA ALA A 329 9.65 10.78 -16.64
C ALA A 329 9.94 9.80 -17.79
N VAL A 330 10.46 10.29 -18.93
CA VAL A 330 10.69 9.45 -20.13
C VAL A 330 11.64 8.29 -19.85
N PRO A 331 12.84 8.47 -19.26
CA PRO A 331 13.74 7.35 -18.96
C PRO A 331 13.08 6.27 -18.10
N THR A 332 12.29 6.68 -17.11
CA THR A 332 11.56 5.78 -16.20
C THR A 332 10.50 4.98 -16.93
N LEU A 333 9.69 5.64 -17.75
CA LEU A 333 8.63 4.98 -18.50
C LEU A 333 9.18 4.05 -19.59
N VAL A 334 10.32 4.38 -20.18
CA VAL A 334 11.01 3.49 -21.14
C VAL A 334 11.44 2.19 -20.47
N ASP A 335 11.94 2.22 -19.24
CA ASP A 335 12.31 1.00 -18.49
C ASP A 335 11.11 0.09 -18.17
N LEU A 336 9.89 0.66 -18.20
CA LEU A 336 8.62 0.01 -17.87
C LEU A 336 7.78 -0.32 -19.12
N ALA A 337 8.23 0.07 -20.32
CA ALA A 337 7.47 0.00 -21.56
C ALA A 337 7.14 -1.44 -22.03
N GLU A 338 7.85 -2.43 -21.49
CA GLU A 338 7.69 -3.85 -21.81
C GLU A 338 6.78 -4.60 -20.81
N ILE A 339 6.25 -3.93 -19.78
CA ILE A 339 5.29 -4.52 -18.83
C ILE A 339 4.01 -4.95 -19.57
N THR A 340 3.67 -6.24 -19.47
CA THR A 340 2.45 -6.79 -20.06
C THR A 340 1.22 -6.57 -19.19
N SER A 341 1.35 -6.85 -17.88
CA SER A 341 0.27 -6.76 -16.89
C SER A 341 0.85 -6.43 -15.52
N LEU A 342 0.19 -5.53 -14.79
CA LEU A 342 0.54 -5.17 -13.42
C LEU A 342 -0.75 -5.11 -12.59
N GLY A 343 -0.99 -6.14 -11.76
CA GLY A 343 -2.30 -6.33 -11.13
C GLY A 343 -3.42 -6.42 -12.17
N ASP A 344 -4.47 -5.62 -11.99
CA ASP A 344 -5.60 -5.54 -12.92
C ASP A 344 -5.30 -4.74 -14.21
N HIS A 345 -4.15 -4.05 -14.28
CA HIS A 345 -3.77 -3.22 -15.42
C HIS A 345 -3.16 -4.06 -16.55
N LYS A 346 -4.01 -4.51 -17.48
CA LYS A 346 -3.59 -5.19 -18.71
C LYS A 346 -3.07 -4.20 -19.74
N LYS A 347 -2.06 -4.60 -20.53
CA LYS A 347 -1.46 -3.81 -21.61
C LYS A 347 -0.89 -2.46 -21.14
N LEU A 348 -0.34 -2.43 -19.91
CA LEU A 348 0.22 -1.21 -19.33
C LEU A 348 1.36 -0.65 -20.18
N GLY A 349 2.29 -1.51 -20.62
CA GLY A 349 3.36 -1.14 -21.53
C GLY A 349 2.84 -0.48 -22.80
N ASP A 350 1.75 -1.00 -23.40
CA ASP A 350 1.12 -0.41 -24.59
C ASP A 350 0.66 1.03 -24.36
N SER A 351 0.02 1.26 -23.22
CA SER A 351 -0.43 2.59 -22.80
C SER A 351 0.76 3.54 -22.62
N ILE A 352 1.83 3.08 -21.98
CA ILE A 352 3.06 3.86 -21.79
C ILE A 352 3.63 4.32 -23.13
N VAL A 353 3.83 3.41 -24.08
CA VAL A 353 4.44 3.77 -25.38
C VAL A 353 3.54 4.67 -26.21
N SER A 354 2.21 4.51 -26.13
CA SER A 354 1.28 5.44 -26.78
C SER A 354 1.51 6.88 -26.31
N VAL A 355 1.63 7.09 -24.99
CA VAL A 355 1.90 8.42 -24.41
C VAL A 355 3.28 8.94 -24.80
N LEU A 356 4.30 8.08 -24.80
CA LEU A 356 5.66 8.47 -25.21
C LEU A 356 5.71 8.94 -26.68
N GLN A 357 4.92 8.32 -27.57
CA GLN A 357 4.85 8.71 -28.99
C GLN A 357 4.20 10.07 -29.22
N GLU A 358 3.31 10.50 -28.32
CA GLU A 358 2.61 11.79 -28.40
C GLU A 358 3.44 12.96 -27.85
N CYS A 359 4.67 12.71 -27.37
CA CYS A 359 5.51 13.75 -26.77
C CYS A 359 6.26 14.59 -27.83
N ASP A 360 5.72 15.76 -28.18
CA ASP A 360 6.28 16.64 -29.22
C ASP A 360 7.53 17.46 -28.78
N SER A 361 7.62 17.83 -27.50
CA SER A 361 8.62 18.77 -26.95
C SER A 361 9.62 18.08 -26.02
N VAL A 362 10.40 17.16 -26.59
CA VAL A 362 11.39 16.33 -25.89
C VAL A 362 12.83 16.87 -26.10
N GLY A 363 13.67 16.79 -25.06
CA GLY A 363 15.12 16.98 -25.20
C GLY A 363 15.74 15.90 -26.09
N SER A 364 16.95 16.13 -26.62
CA SER A 364 17.61 15.21 -27.57
C SER A 364 17.72 13.78 -27.04
N ARG A 365 18.19 13.63 -25.80
CA ARG A 365 18.31 12.32 -25.13
C ARG A 365 16.96 11.63 -24.93
N SER A 366 15.94 12.37 -24.52
CA SER A 366 14.58 11.84 -24.32
C SER A 366 13.97 11.38 -25.65
N ARG A 367 14.24 12.10 -26.74
CA ARG A 367 13.81 11.72 -28.10
C ARG A 367 14.45 10.41 -28.55
N GLU A 368 15.76 10.27 -28.39
CA GLU A 368 16.50 9.05 -28.74
C GLU A 368 15.92 7.82 -28.02
N LEU A 369 15.65 7.92 -26.71
CA LEU A 369 15.05 6.83 -25.93
C LEU A 369 13.64 6.45 -26.41
N ILE A 370 12.83 7.43 -26.81
CA ILE A 370 11.49 7.19 -27.35
C ILE A 370 11.60 6.47 -28.70
N GLU A 371 12.47 6.95 -29.60
CA GLU A 371 12.70 6.33 -30.90
C GLU A 371 13.21 4.89 -30.76
N GLU A 372 14.15 4.62 -29.86
CA GLU A 372 14.63 3.26 -29.56
C GLU A 372 13.52 2.33 -29.11
N THR A 373 12.62 2.83 -28.25
CA THR A 373 11.48 2.06 -27.71
C THR A 373 10.46 1.74 -28.81
N VAL A 374 10.14 2.72 -29.66
CA VAL A 374 9.25 2.54 -30.80
C VAL A 374 9.86 1.57 -31.81
N ASN A 375 11.15 1.69 -32.09
CA ASN A 375 11.88 0.78 -32.98
C ASN A 375 11.93 -0.64 -32.41
N ALA A 376 12.05 -0.82 -31.09
CA ALA A 376 11.96 -2.13 -30.44
C ALA A 376 10.59 -2.78 -30.67
N ARG A 377 9.49 -2.03 -30.58
CA ARG A 377 8.15 -2.55 -30.91
C ARG A 377 7.97 -2.90 -32.37
N GLN A 378 8.52 -2.09 -33.26
CA GLN A 378 8.51 -2.41 -34.68
C GLN A 378 9.30 -3.71 -34.89
N ARG A 379 10.53 -3.83 -34.39
CA ARG A 379 11.32 -5.07 -34.46
C ARG A 379 10.53 -6.29 -33.99
N LEU A 380 9.83 -6.21 -32.86
CA LEU A 380 8.96 -7.28 -32.38
C LEU A 380 7.86 -7.67 -33.38
N LYS A 381 7.24 -6.70 -34.07
CA LYS A 381 6.25 -6.95 -35.13
C LYS A 381 6.87 -7.60 -36.36
N TRP A 382 8.03 -7.11 -36.82
CA TRP A 382 8.76 -7.64 -37.97
C TRP A 382 9.27 -9.06 -37.73
N GLU A 383 9.72 -9.36 -36.51
CA GLU A 383 10.12 -10.71 -36.08
C GLU A 383 8.96 -11.71 -36.12
N LYS A 384 7.70 -11.26 -36.09
CA LYS A 384 6.55 -12.17 -36.25
C LYS A 384 6.47 -12.79 -37.64
N SER A 385 6.94 -12.07 -38.65
CA SER A 385 6.96 -12.50 -40.06
C SER A 385 8.30 -13.10 -40.50
N MET A 386 9.27 -13.22 -39.59
CA MET A 386 10.62 -13.73 -39.90
C MET A 386 10.63 -15.26 -39.93
N PRO A 387 11.40 -15.90 -40.85
CA PRO A 387 11.60 -17.35 -40.81
C PRO A 387 12.16 -17.82 -39.45
N LYS A 388 11.72 -18.99 -39.00
CA LYS A 388 12.16 -19.54 -37.70
C LYS A 388 13.68 -19.78 -37.68
N GLU A 389 14.26 -20.17 -38.81
CA GLU A 389 15.69 -20.40 -38.97
C GLU A 389 16.51 -19.12 -38.72
N ASP A 390 16.05 -17.99 -39.26
CA ASP A 390 16.72 -16.69 -39.07
C ASP A 390 16.64 -16.22 -37.61
N LEU A 391 15.52 -16.49 -36.94
CA LEU A 391 15.37 -16.23 -35.50
C LEU A 391 16.33 -17.10 -34.69
N HIS A 392 16.48 -18.38 -35.04
CA HIS A 392 17.43 -19.28 -34.39
C HIS A 392 18.88 -18.84 -34.62
N ILE A 393 19.23 -18.36 -35.81
CA ILE A 393 20.56 -17.80 -36.10
C ILE A 393 20.83 -16.58 -35.21
N LYS A 394 19.86 -15.67 -35.07
CA LYS A 394 19.98 -14.52 -34.17
C LYS A 394 20.12 -14.92 -32.70
N GLN A 395 19.34 -15.91 -32.26
CA GLN A 395 19.45 -16.46 -30.90
C GLN A 395 20.84 -17.06 -30.65
N ALA A 396 21.35 -17.86 -31.60
CA ALA A 396 22.67 -18.47 -31.50
C ALA A 396 23.77 -17.39 -31.50
N ALA A 397 23.67 -16.36 -32.35
CA ALA A 397 24.62 -15.25 -32.36
C ALA A 397 24.60 -14.47 -31.03
N ALA A 398 23.42 -14.17 -30.49
CA ALA A 398 23.29 -13.52 -29.19
C ALA A 398 23.88 -14.38 -28.05
N LEU A 399 23.68 -15.70 -28.10
CA LEU A 399 24.25 -16.63 -27.13
C LEU A 399 25.78 -16.64 -27.18
N VAL A 400 26.40 -16.67 -28.36
CA VAL A 400 27.86 -16.60 -28.49
C VAL A 400 28.40 -15.31 -27.87
N VAL A 401 27.80 -14.16 -28.18
CA VAL A 401 28.21 -12.88 -27.61
C VAL A 401 27.96 -12.81 -26.10
N LYS A 402 26.87 -13.43 -25.59
CA LYS A 402 26.66 -13.59 -24.14
C LYS A 402 27.81 -14.36 -23.49
N LEU A 403 28.24 -15.47 -24.09
CA LEU A 403 29.34 -16.27 -23.55
C LEU A 403 30.67 -15.52 -23.56
N GLU A 404 30.93 -14.69 -24.58
CA GLU A 404 32.06 -13.75 -24.57
C GLU A 404 31.96 -12.75 -23.40
N GLY A 405 30.78 -12.17 -23.18
CA GLY A 405 30.52 -11.29 -22.04
C GLY A 405 30.75 -11.99 -20.70
N ASN A 406 30.31 -13.25 -20.55
CA ASN A 406 30.56 -14.05 -19.36
C ASN A 406 32.07 -14.31 -19.15
N SER A 407 32.82 -14.56 -20.21
CA SER A 407 34.28 -14.75 -20.15
C SER A 407 35.00 -13.47 -19.69
N LEU A 408 34.60 -12.31 -20.24
CA LEU A 408 35.12 -11.00 -19.82
C LEU A 408 34.77 -10.70 -18.35
N PHE A 409 33.53 -11.00 -17.95
CA PHE A 409 33.08 -10.83 -16.57
C PHE A 409 33.93 -11.67 -15.60
N SER A 410 34.11 -12.95 -15.90
CA SER A 410 34.91 -13.87 -15.07
C SER A 410 36.40 -13.54 -15.05
N SER A 411 36.92 -12.87 -16.08
CA SER A 411 38.30 -12.37 -16.11
C SER A 411 38.49 -11.00 -15.46
N GLY A 412 37.42 -10.38 -14.97
CA GLY A 412 37.44 -9.09 -14.27
C GLY A 412 37.33 -7.87 -15.17
N ASP A 413 37.19 -8.04 -16.49
CA ASP A 413 36.91 -6.93 -17.42
C ASP A 413 35.40 -6.63 -17.43
N ILE A 414 34.96 -5.92 -16.37
CA ILE A 414 33.55 -5.60 -16.16
C ILE A 414 33.00 -4.64 -17.22
N ALA A 415 33.82 -3.69 -17.68
CA ALA A 415 33.41 -2.75 -18.73
C ALA A 415 33.23 -3.46 -20.07
N GLY A 416 34.20 -4.30 -20.47
CA GLY A 416 34.08 -5.13 -21.67
C GLY A 416 32.89 -6.10 -21.61
N ALA A 417 32.62 -6.69 -20.43
CA ALA A 417 31.43 -7.52 -20.24
C ALA A 417 30.13 -6.75 -20.47
N ALA A 418 30.01 -5.53 -19.93
CA ALA A 418 28.83 -4.68 -20.13
C ALA A 418 28.61 -4.32 -21.61
N GLU A 419 29.68 -4.03 -22.34
CA GLU A 419 29.64 -3.79 -23.79
C GLU A 419 29.16 -5.03 -24.54
N LYS A 420 29.70 -6.21 -24.21
CA LYS A 420 29.28 -7.48 -24.83
C LYS A 420 27.83 -7.86 -24.51
N TYR A 421 27.34 -7.65 -23.31
CA TYR A 421 25.91 -7.86 -23.02
C TYR A 421 25.02 -6.88 -23.79
N SER A 422 25.49 -5.65 -24.04
CA SER A 422 24.78 -4.68 -24.89
C SER A 422 24.73 -5.12 -26.35
N GLU A 423 25.83 -5.63 -26.88
CA GLU A 423 25.91 -6.25 -28.21
C GLU A 423 24.95 -7.45 -28.30
N ALA A 424 24.97 -8.35 -27.32
CA ALA A 424 24.07 -9.49 -27.25
C ALA A 424 22.58 -9.07 -27.22
N LEU A 425 22.22 -8.03 -26.46
CA LEU A 425 20.85 -7.48 -26.43
C LEU A 425 20.40 -6.91 -27.77
N SER A 426 21.34 -6.39 -28.57
CA SER A 426 21.05 -5.85 -29.92
C SER A 426 20.75 -6.95 -30.94
N LEU A 427 21.38 -8.12 -30.78
CA LEU A 427 21.21 -9.30 -31.63
C LEU A 427 20.04 -10.19 -31.18
N CYS A 428 19.80 -10.28 -29.87
CA CYS A 428 18.79 -11.14 -29.27
C CYS A 428 17.39 -10.76 -29.74
N PRO A 429 16.61 -11.70 -30.33
CA PRO A 429 15.25 -11.41 -30.78
C PRO A 429 14.37 -10.87 -29.65
N MET A 430 13.53 -9.89 -29.95
CA MET A 430 12.61 -9.27 -28.99
C MET A 430 11.64 -10.28 -28.36
N ARG A 431 11.28 -11.34 -29.09
CA ARG A 431 10.46 -12.46 -28.58
C ARG A 431 11.17 -13.33 -27.54
N SER A 432 12.51 -13.34 -27.49
CA SER A 432 13.31 -14.20 -26.60
C SER A 432 13.38 -13.62 -25.18
N LYS A 433 12.22 -13.42 -24.54
CA LYS A 433 12.10 -12.70 -23.26
C LYS A 433 13.02 -13.26 -22.17
N LYS A 434 13.07 -14.58 -22.00
CA LYS A 434 13.91 -15.24 -20.99
C LYS A 434 15.39 -14.84 -21.13
N GLU A 435 15.92 -14.93 -22.35
CA GLU A 435 17.31 -14.56 -22.63
C GLU A 435 17.56 -13.06 -22.43
N ARG A 436 16.63 -12.19 -22.85
CA ARG A 436 16.73 -10.74 -22.63
C ARG A 436 16.72 -10.38 -21.14
N VAL A 437 15.91 -11.05 -20.32
CA VAL A 437 15.90 -10.89 -18.85
C VAL A 437 17.29 -11.19 -18.29
N VAL A 438 17.91 -12.31 -18.69
CA VAL A 438 19.26 -12.69 -18.23
C VAL A 438 20.29 -11.64 -18.65
N LEU A 439 20.28 -11.21 -19.92
CA LEU A 439 21.23 -10.22 -20.44
C LEU A 439 21.12 -8.87 -19.72
N TYR A 440 19.90 -8.34 -19.55
CA TYR A 440 19.69 -7.11 -18.79
C TYR A 440 20.15 -7.28 -17.34
N SER A 441 19.83 -8.40 -16.71
CA SER A 441 20.25 -8.67 -15.33
C SER A 441 21.78 -8.71 -15.20
N ASN A 442 22.48 -9.40 -16.10
CA ASN A 442 23.94 -9.49 -16.08
C ASN A 442 24.61 -8.15 -16.37
N ARG A 443 24.05 -7.34 -17.28
CA ARG A 443 24.51 -5.98 -17.50
C ARG A 443 24.29 -5.08 -16.29
N ALA A 444 23.16 -5.22 -15.58
CA ALA A 444 22.92 -4.54 -14.30
C ALA A 444 24.00 -4.91 -13.26
N GLN A 445 24.45 -6.17 -13.19
CA GLN A 445 25.56 -6.57 -12.33
C GLN A 445 26.86 -5.85 -12.68
N CYS A 446 27.15 -5.72 -13.98
CA CYS A 446 28.34 -4.99 -14.42
C CYS A 446 28.26 -3.52 -13.97
N HIS A 447 27.11 -2.87 -14.16
CA HIS A 447 26.91 -1.48 -13.73
C HIS A 447 26.98 -1.29 -12.21
N LEU A 448 26.55 -2.26 -11.40
CA LEU A 448 26.76 -2.24 -9.95
C LEU A 448 28.25 -2.23 -9.60
N LEU A 449 29.01 -3.17 -10.18
CA LEU A 449 30.46 -3.28 -9.95
C LEU A 449 31.23 -2.04 -10.42
N LEU A 450 30.74 -1.39 -11.48
CA LEU A 450 31.26 -0.12 -12.00
C LEU A 450 30.79 1.12 -11.22
N GLN A 451 30.06 0.95 -10.10
CA GLN A 451 29.54 2.04 -9.28
C GLN A 451 28.57 2.97 -10.03
N GLN A 452 27.73 2.42 -10.91
CA GLN A 452 26.75 3.13 -11.73
C GLN A 452 25.31 2.72 -11.35
N PRO A 453 24.84 3.07 -10.13
CA PRO A 453 23.58 2.55 -9.58
C PRO A 453 22.34 2.94 -10.41
N LEU A 454 22.29 4.14 -10.99
CA LEU A 454 21.15 4.56 -11.82
C LEU A 454 20.99 3.71 -13.09
N VAL A 455 22.11 3.30 -13.71
CA VAL A 455 22.08 2.45 -14.91
C VAL A 455 21.72 1.01 -14.52
N ALA A 456 22.25 0.53 -13.38
CA ALA A 456 21.87 -0.77 -12.83
C ALA A 456 20.37 -0.86 -12.50
N ILE A 457 19.76 0.20 -11.95
CA ILE A 457 18.31 0.26 -11.70
C ILE A 457 17.52 0.17 -13.00
N SER A 458 17.95 0.89 -14.04
CA SER A 458 17.29 0.87 -15.37
C SER A 458 17.32 -0.54 -15.95
N ASP A 459 18.48 -1.20 -15.98
CA ASP A 459 18.61 -2.56 -16.52
C ASP A 459 17.85 -3.60 -15.68
N ALA A 460 17.97 -3.54 -14.36
CA ALA A 460 17.24 -4.46 -13.49
C ALA A 460 15.72 -4.28 -13.61
N THR A 461 15.25 -3.03 -13.76
CA THR A 461 13.83 -2.74 -13.99
C THR A 461 13.37 -3.30 -15.34
N ARG A 462 14.13 -3.16 -16.42
CA ARG A 462 13.78 -3.77 -17.72
C ARG A 462 13.69 -5.28 -17.64
N ALA A 463 14.63 -5.92 -16.94
CA ALA A 463 14.57 -7.36 -16.68
C ALA A 463 13.30 -7.75 -15.91
N LEU A 464 12.91 -6.98 -14.88
CA LEU A 464 11.72 -7.25 -14.07
C LEU A 464 10.41 -6.96 -14.82
N SER A 465 10.39 -5.95 -15.68
CA SER A 465 9.28 -5.63 -16.59
C SER A 465 9.03 -6.72 -17.63
N LEU A 466 10.10 -7.35 -18.11
CA LEU A 466 10.05 -8.42 -19.13
C LEU A 466 9.72 -9.80 -18.58
N HIS A 467 10.07 -10.05 -17.31
CA HIS A 467 9.87 -11.34 -16.67
C HIS A 467 8.38 -11.69 -16.58
N ASN A 468 8.07 -12.98 -16.65
CA ASN A 468 6.71 -13.48 -16.45
C ASN A 468 6.73 -14.58 -15.38
N PRO A 469 6.09 -14.38 -14.22
CA PRO A 469 5.31 -13.20 -13.82
C PRO A 469 6.14 -11.90 -13.64
N VAL A 470 5.52 -10.73 -13.85
CA VAL A 470 6.20 -9.42 -13.73
C VAL A 470 6.75 -9.22 -12.31
N ASN A 471 7.91 -8.56 -12.18
CA ASN A 471 8.60 -8.30 -10.91
C ASN A 471 9.08 -9.55 -10.14
N ARG A 472 9.20 -10.72 -10.78
CA ARG A 472 9.49 -12.00 -10.10
C ARG A 472 10.81 -12.65 -10.56
N HIS A 473 11.89 -11.86 -10.68
CA HIS A 473 13.22 -12.36 -11.04
C HIS A 473 14.24 -12.06 -9.95
N ALA A 474 14.59 -13.08 -9.15
CA ALA A 474 15.40 -12.95 -7.93
C ALA A 474 16.73 -12.21 -8.15
N LYS A 475 17.53 -12.60 -9.15
CA LYS A 475 18.84 -11.95 -9.44
C LYS A 475 18.66 -10.45 -9.74
N SER A 476 17.61 -10.06 -10.48
CA SER A 476 17.34 -8.64 -10.77
C SER A 476 16.83 -7.87 -9.56
N LEU A 477 15.97 -8.47 -8.72
CA LEU A 477 15.51 -7.86 -7.47
C LEU A 477 16.70 -7.56 -6.55
N TRP A 478 17.58 -8.53 -6.36
CA TRP A 478 18.77 -8.36 -5.53
C TRP A 478 19.68 -7.23 -6.05
N ARG A 479 19.96 -7.24 -7.36
CA ARG A 479 20.78 -6.21 -8.03
C ARG A 479 20.16 -4.81 -7.88
N ARG A 480 18.84 -4.69 -8.00
CA ARG A 480 18.14 -3.40 -7.86
C ARG A 480 18.07 -2.94 -6.40
N ALA A 481 17.89 -3.85 -5.45
CA ALA A 481 17.97 -3.55 -4.02
C ALA A 481 19.34 -2.97 -3.62
N GLN A 482 20.42 -3.56 -4.14
CA GLN A 482 21.79 -3.09 -3.97
C GLN A 482 21.99 -1.69 -4.57
N ALA A 483 21.50 -1.46 -5.79
CA ALA A 483 21.59 -0.15 -6.43
C ALA A 483 20.80 0.93 -5.65
N TYR A 484 19.64 0.60 -5.09
CA TYR A 484 18.88 1.50 -4.23
C TYR A 484 19.62 1.81 -2.92
N ASP A 485 20.29 0.82 -2.30
CA ASP A 485 21.11 1.05 -1.10
C ASP A 485 22.24 2.05 -1.37
N MET A 486 22.93 1.93 -2.52
CA MET A 486 23.98 2.89 -2.93
C MET A 486 23.47 4.33 -3.08
N LEU A 487 22.18 4.51 -3.38
CA LEU A 487 21.53 5.82 -3.51
C LEU A 487 20.88 6.30 -2.20
N GLY A 488 20.93 5.51 -1.13
CA GLY A 488 20.24 5.82 0.14
C GLY A 488 18.72 5.71 0.07
N LEU A 489 18.19 5.03 -0.96
CA LEU A 489 16.76 4.79 -1.18
C LEU A 489 16.30 3.58 -0.36
N ALA A 490 16.25 3.78 0.96
CA ALA A 490 16.09 2.69 1.92
C ALA A 490 14.76 1.94 1.77
N LYS A 491 13.67 2.67 1.47
CA LYS A 491 12.35 2.07 1.26
C LYS A 491 12.37 1.13 0.05
N GLU A 492 12.82 1.63 -1.09
CA GLU A 492 12.86 0.88 -2.35
C GLU A 492 13.80 -0.32 -2.25
N SER A 493 14.96 -0.15 -1.59
CA SER A 493 15.90 -1.24 -1.30
C SER A 493 15.28 -2.32 -0.41
N LEU A 494 14.56 -1.93 0.65
CA LEU A 494 13.87 -2.86 1.55
C LEU A 494 12.82 -3.70 0.83
N LEU A 495 11.99 -3.06 0.00
CA LEU A 495 10.93 -3.74 -0.75
C LEU A 495 11.49 -4.77 -1.73
N ASP A 496 12.53 -4.40 -2.50
CA ASP A 496 13.19 -5.33 -3.42
C ASP A 496 13.88 -6.48 -2.67
N ALA A 497 14.49 -6.22 -1.51
CA ALA A 497 15.14 -7.25 -0.70
C ALA A 497 14.15 -8.24 -0.08
N ILE A 498 13.00 -7.77 0.42
CA ILE A 498 11.93 -8.64 0.92
C ILE A 498 11.38 -9.52 -0.21
N LEU A 499 11.10 -8.92 -1.37
CA LEU A 499 10.59 -9.69 -2.51
C LEU A 499 11.62 -10.71 -3.01
N PHE A 500 12.92 -10.37 -3.02
CA PHE A 500 14.00 -11.31 -3.30
C PHE A 500 13.97 -12.53 -2.37
N ILE A 501 13.83 -12.32 -1.05
CA ILE A 501 13.75 -13.41 -0.07
C ILE A 501 12.54 -14.31 -0.34
N ASN A 502 11.39 -13.70 -0.64
CA ASN A 502 10.17 -14.43 -0.99
C ASN A 502 10.38 -15.31 -2.23
N GLU A 503 11.02 -14.78 -3.28
CA GLU A 503 11.35 -15.56 -4.49
C GLU A 503 12.32 -16.71 -4.18
N CYS A 504 13.36 -16.48 -3.38
CA CYS A 504 14.28 -17.54 -2.96
C CYS A 504 13.56 -18.67 -2.22
N SER A 505 12.58 -18.34 -1.37
CA SER A 505 11.80 -19.34 -0.63
C SER A 505 10.87 -20.19 -1.50
N GLN A 506 10.48 -19.67 -2.67
CA GLN A 506 9.51 -20.30 -3.58
C GLN A 506 10.18 -21.00 -4.78
N SER A 507 11.51 -20.89 -4.90
CA SER A 507 12.27 -21.45 -6.03
C SER A 507 12.46 -22.97 -5.91
N ASN A 508 12.24 -23.68 -7.02
CA ASN A 508 12.57 -25.10 -7.19
C ASN A 508 13.98 -25.34 -7.75
N ASP A 509 14.74 -24.27 -8.00
CA ASP A 509 16.12 -24.34 -8.50
C ASP A 509 16.99 -25.08 -7.46
N PRO A 510 17.69 -26.17 -7.81
CA PRO A 510 18.60 -26.87 -6.90
C PRO A 510 19.56 -25.91 -6.19
N ASP A 511 20.15 -24.92 -6.86
CA ASP A 511 21.17 -24.04 -6.27
C ASP A 511 20.59 -23.04 -5.24
N LEU A 512 19.35 -22.60 -5.47
CA LEU A 512 18.60 -21.77 -4.52
C LEU A 512 17.89 -22.59 -3.44
N SER A 513 17.49 -23.83 -3.74
CA SER A 513 16.75 -24.75 -2.86
C SER A 513 17.65 -25.63 -1.97
N MET A 514 18.93 -25.82 -2.34
CA MET A 514 19.95 -26.50 -1.51
C MET A 514 20.16 -25.79 -0.17
N ARG A 515 19.85 -24.49 -0.07
CA ARG A 515 19.85 -23.71 1.17
C ARG A 515 18.55 -23.90 1.95
N GLN A 516 18.29 -25.13 2.43
CA GLN A 516 17.22 -25.53 3.36
C GLN A 516 16.49 -24.35 4.06
N ASN A 517 15.44 -23.77 3.45
CA ASN A 517 14.57 -22.74 4.03
C ASN A 517 15.28 -21.59 4.80
N LYS A 518 16.55 -21.28 4.51
CA LYS A 518 17.33 -20.27 5.24
C LYS A 518 17.63 -19.10 4.32
N VAL A 519 17.13 -17.94 4.74
CA VAL A 519 17.44 -16.64 4.12
C VAL A 519 18.96 -16.47 4.08
N PRO A 520 19.56 -16.09 2.93
CA PRO A 520 20.99 -15.82 2.87
C PRO A 520 21.41 -14.72 3.87
N ASP A 521 22.50 -14.93 4.60
CA ASP A 521 23.00 -13.99 5.63
C ASP A 521 23.16 -12.56 5.10
N TYR A 522 23.67 -12.42 3.87
CA TYR A 522 23.83 -11.11 3.23
C TYR A 522 22.49 -10.39 3.00
N ALA A 523 21.42 -11.15 2.69
CA ALA A 523 20.09 -10.61 2.45
C ALA A 523 19.44 -10.20 3.76
N GLU A 524 19.61 -11.01 4.81
CA GLU A 524 19.18 -10.66 6.16
C GLU A 524 19.87 -9.39 6.67
N ARG A 525 21.20 -9.25 6.45
CA ARG A 525 21.96 -8.04 6.80
C ARG A 525 21.41 -6.81 6.07
N LEU A 526 21.17 -6.90 4.76
CA LEU A 526 20.60 -5.79 3.99
C LEU A 526 19.21 -5.42 4.50
N VAL A 527 18.33 -6.40 4.72
CA VAL A 527 16.98 -6.14 5.25
C VAL A 527 17.06 -5.45 6.61
N LYS A 528 17.88 -5.92 7.55
CA LYS A 528 18.04 -5.26 8.86
C LYS A 528 18.55 -3.81 8.72
N LYS A 529 19.53 -3.57 7.85
CA LYS A 529 20.03 -2.22 7.53
C LYS A 529 18.90 -1.32 7.03
N GLN A 530 18.15 -1.79 6.01
CA GLN A 530 17.10 -0.99 5.40
C GLN A 530 15.87 -0.82 6.29
N MET A 531 15.51 -1.81 7.11
CA MET A 531 14.44 -1.68 8.10
C MET A 531 14.74 -0.57 9.10
N ARG A 532 15.98 -0.46 9.59
CA ARG A 532 16.40 0.66 10.47
C ARG A 532 16.37 1.99 9.71
N ALA A 533 16.81 2.00 8.47
CA ALA A 533 16.90 3.22 7.66
C ALA A 533 15.54 3.73 7.14
N ALA A 534 14.56 2.84 6.95
CA ALA A 534 13.19 3.13 6.53
C ALA A 534 12.18 3.10 7.70
N TRP A 535 12.67 3.00 8.94
CA TRP A 535 11.84 2.92 10.14
C TRP A 535 10.90 4.14 10.25
N LEU A 536 9.62 3.89 10.54
CA LEU A 536 8.58 4.92 10.54
C LEU A 536 8.88 6.07 11.51
N PHE A 537 9.46 5.77 12.67
CA PHE A 537 9.79 6.79 13.67
C PHE A 537 11.19 7.39 13.51
N LYS A 538 11.93 7.09 12.43
CA LYS A 538 13.31 7.56 12.25
C LYS A 538 13.43 9.08 12.37
N GLU A 539 12.58 9.84 11.67
CA GLU A 539 12.62 11.31 11.72
C GLU A 539 12.26 11.85 13.10
N ALA A 540 11.26 11.26 13.75
CA ALA A 540 10.85 11.62 15.11
C ALA A 540 11.96 11.34 16.13
N ALA A 541 12.65 10.21 16.00
CA ALA A 541 13.79 9.83 16.84
C ALA A 541 15.00 10.76 16.65
N LEU A 542 15.29 11.19 15.42
CA LEU A 542 16.33 12.18 15.13
C LEU A 542 16.01 13.54 15.76
N LYS A 543 14.73 13.95 15.74
CA LYS A 543 14.28 15.24 16.25
C LYS A 543 14.20 15.28 17.77
N HIS A 544 13.69 14.23 18.41
CA HIS A 544 13.39 14.20 19.85
C HIS A 544 14.39 13.41 20.68
N GLY A 545 15.33 12.71 20.04
CA GLY A 545 16.26 11.78 20.69
C GLY A 545 15.66 10.38 20.90
N GLY A 546 16.52 9.42 21.24
CA GLY A 546 16.15 8.01 21.38
C GLY A 546 15.18 7.69 22.53
N VAL A 547 14.89 6.39 22.69
CA VAL A 547 14.02 5.87 23.75
C VAL A 547 14.67 6.11 25.12
N HIS A 548 13.92 6.66 26.07
CA HIS A 548 14.40 6.96 27.42
C HIS A 548 13.92 5.90 28.40
N ARG A 549 14.84 5.14 28.98
CA ARG A 549 14.57 4.17 30.06
C ARG A 549 15.19 4.66 31.36
N LYS A 550 14.45 4.65 32.47
CA LYS A 550 15.01 5.03 33.78
C LYS A 550 16.12 4.05 34.18
N GLY A 551 17.37 4.50 34.17
CA GLY A 551 18.52 3.75 34.71
C GLY A 551 19.62 3.40 33.71
N GLU A 552 19.48 3.74 32.43
CA GLU A 552 20.54 3.54 31.42
C GLU A 552 21.16 4.91 31.08
N GLU A 553 22.43 5.10 31.45
CA GLU A 553 23.27 6.15 30.88
C GLU A 553 23.32 5.95 29.36
N ARG A 554 23.26 7.06 28.61
CA ARG A 554 23.26 7.08 27.14
C ARG A 554 24.24 6.06 26.55
N GLU A 555 23.72 4.93 26.05
CA GLU A 555 24.40 4.21 25.00
C GLU A 555 24.26 5.05 23.73
N VAL A 556 25.30 5.83 23.46
CA VAL A 556 25.56 6.38 22.14
C VAL A 556 25.66 5.17 21.22
N TYR A 557 24.65 4.97 20.36
CA TYR A 557 24.69 3.95 19.32
C TYR A 557 26.05 4.01 18.63
N GLY A 558 26.81 2.93 18.78
CA GLY A 558 28.10 2.77 18.14
C GLY A 558 27.93 2.91 16.63
N ASN A 559 28.79 3.72 16.04
CA ASN A 559 29.03 3.75 14.61
C ASN A 559 29.59 2.36 14.24
N GLU A 560 28.74 1.39 13.92
CA GLU A 560 29.18 0.12 13.34
C GLU A 560 29.92 0.46 12.04
N SER A 561 31.17 0.01 11.95
CA SER A 561 32.02 0.18 10.78
C SER A 561 31.29 -0.34 9.55
N ASP A 562 31.25 0.53 8.53
CA ASP A 562 30.79 0.21 7.18
C ASP A 562 31.81 -0.71 6.51
N ASP A 563 31.82 -1.98 6.92
CA ASP A 563 32.57 -3.03 6.23
C ASP A 563 31.70 -3.55 5.08
N SER A 564 31.57 -2.70 4.05
CA SER A 564 30.88 -3.01 2.79
C SER A 564 31.73 -3.96 1.92
N GLU A 565 31.93 -5.19 2.39
CA GLU A 565 32.33 -6.29 1.51
C GLU A 565 31.09 -6.73 0.69
N TRP A 566 31.08 -6.28 -0.57
CA TRP A 566 30.14 -6.71 -1.59
C TRP A 566 30.35 -8.20 -1.89
N GLU A 567 29.64 -9.09 -1.18
CA GLU A 567 29.55 -10.48 -1.63
C GLU A 567 28.68 -10.53 -2.90
N THR A 568 29.36 -10.65 -4.04
CA THR A 568 28.74 -10.95 -5.32
C THR A 568 28.19 -12.36 -5.28
N ALA A 569 26.88 -12.52 -5.45
CA ALA A 569 26.30 -13.78 -5.92
C ALA A 569 26.72 -13.98 -7.40
N SER A 570 28.00 -14.24 -7.61
CA SER A 570 28.60 -14.60 -8.89
C SER A 570 28.84 -16.10 -8.86
N GLU A 571 27.78 -16.87 -9.10
CA GLU A 571 27.94 -18.22 -9.62
C GLU A 571 27.75 -18.12 -11.12
N SER A 572 28.87 -18.29 -11.82
CA SER A 572 28.92 -18.44 -13.27
C SER A 572 28.22 -19.75 -13.62
N ASP A 573 27.02 -19.68 -14.20
CA ASP A 573 26.37 -20.84 -14.82
C ASP A 573 27.21 -21.31 -16.02
N ILE A 574 28.13 -22.22 -15.74
CA ILE A 574 28.66 -23.19 -16.70
C ILE A 574 28.13 -24.54 -16.23
N GLY A 575 26.86 -24.83 -16.51
CA GLY A 575 26.20 -26.04 -16.02
C GLY A 575 24.85 -26.35 -16.67
N ASP A 576 24.91 -26.94 -17.86
CA ASP A 576 23.90 -27.81 -18.49
C ASP A 576 22.51 -27.26 -18.89
N ASP A 577 22.49 -26.27 -19.79
CA ASP A 577 21.31 -25.97 -20.63
C ASP A 577 21.41 -26.63 -22.03
N GLY A 578 22.21 -27.70 -22.15
CA GLY A 578 22.52 -28.34 -23.43
C GLY A 578 21.62 -29.51 -23.82
N ARG A 579 20.81 -30.05 -22.90
CA ARG A 579 19.92 -31.18 -23.18
C ARG A 579 18.68 -31.11 -22.32
N ASP A 580 17.64 -30.43 -22.82
CA ASP A 580 16.34 -31.06 -22.90
C ASP A 580 15.42 -30.32 -23.88
N HIS A 581 14.89 -31.12 -24.81
CA HIS A 581 13.75 -30.88 -25.69
C HIS A 581 13.66 -29.55 -26.47
N MET A 582 13.96 -29.65 -27.77
CA MET A 582 13.19 -28.98 -28.83
C MET A 582 11.71 -29.43 -28.76
N GLY A 583 10.99 -28.96 -27.74
CA GLY A 583 9.54 -29.09 -27.59
C GLY A 583 8.88 -27.88 -28.21
N LEU A 584 7.96 -28.15 -29.14
CA LEU A 584 7.12 -27.17 -29.81
C LEU A 584 6.31 -26.39 -28.77
N ASP A 585 6.45 -25.06 -28.74
CA ASP A 585 5.46 -24.18 -28.13
C ASP A 585 4.17 -24.33 -28.98
N GLU A 586 3.18 -25.05 -28.45
CA GLU A 586 1.81 -24.99 -28.95
C GLU A 586 1.24 -23.62 -28.55
N GLU A 587 1.09 -22.74 -29.53
CA GLU A 587 0.36 -21.49 -29.42
C GLU A 587 -1.14 -21.84 -29.26
N GLU A 588 -1.76 -21.46 -28.12
CA GLU A 588 -3.21 -21.40 -28.00
C GLU A 588 -3.74 -20.28 -28.92
N GLU A 589 -4.14 -20.65 -30.13
CA GLU A 589 -4.92 -19.80 -31.04
C GLU A 589 -6.42 -19.88 -30.66
N GLU A 590 -6.97 -18.80 -30.12
CA GLU A 590 -8.41 -18.58 -30.06
C GLU A 590 -8.92 -18.23 -31.47
N GLU A 591 -9.42 -19.22 -32.23
CA GLU A 591 -10.18 -18.98 -33.47
C GLU A 591 -11.69 -18.87 -33.20
N GLU A 592 -12.25 -17.70 -33.54
CA GLU A 592 -13.68 -17.49 -33.74
C GLU A 592 -14.15 -18.25 -35.00
N VAL A 593 -15.16 -19.13 -34.87
CA VAL A 593 -15.88 -19.67 -36.03
C VAL A 593 -17.39 -19.62 -35.80
N GLU A 594 -18.06 -18.81 -36.63
CA GLU A 594 -19.51 -18.85 -36.88
C GLU A 594 -19.89 -20.09 -37.71
N GLY A 595 -21.06 -20.68 -37.43
CA GLY A 595 -21.87 -21.30 -38.49
C GLY A 595 -22.49 -22.68 -38.22
N HIS A 596 -23.81 -22.66 -38.01
CA HIS A 596 -24.82 -23.62 -38.50
C HIS A 596 -24.80 -25.11 -38.04
N GLY A 597 -25.72 -25.38 -37.10
CA GLY A 597 -26.94 -26.18 -37.35
C GLY A 597 -26.82 -27.67 -37.70
N GLU A 598 -27.25 -28.56 -36.79
CA GLU A 598 -28.51 -29.32 -36.93
C GLU A 598 -28.78 -30.27 -35.73
N LYS A 599 -30.06 -30.26 -35.31
CA LYS A 599 -30.86 -31.17 -34.45
C LYS A 599 -30.27 -32.57 -34.18
N TRP A 600 -30.53 -33.24 -33.05
CA TRP A 600 -31.84 -33.77 -32.62
C TRP A 600 -31.87 -34.14 -31.11
N LYS A 601 -32.90 -33.63 -30.41
CA LYS A 601 -33.81 -34.26 -29.41
C LYS A 601 -33.22 -35.36 -28.50
N ASN A 602 -33.31 -35.32 -27.17
CA ASN A 602 -34.50 -35.26 -26.28
C ASN A 602 -33.94 -35.59 -24.85
N ARG A 603 -34.44 -35.21 -23.66
CA ARG A 603 -35.75 -34.71 -23.20
C ARG A 603 -35.67 -34.43 -21.68
N GLU A 604 -36.19 -33.25 -21.28
CA GLU A 604 -36.89 -32.90 -20.01
C GLU A 604 -36.15 -33.05 -18.66
N LYS A 605 -36.26 -32.17 -17.64
CA LYS A 605 -37.19 -31.10 -17.20
C LYS A 605 -36.50 -30.48 -15.95
N SER A 606 -36.67 -29.26 -15.45
CA SER A 606 -37.69 -28.22 -15.54
C SER A 606 -37.14 -26.92 -14.88
N SER A 607 -37.54 -25.75 -15.41
CA SER A 607 -37.83 -24.42 -14.80
C SER A 607 -37.05 -23.96 -13.55
N ASP A 608 -36.65 -22.69 -13.39
CA ASP A 608 -37.40 -21.49 -13.80
C ASP A 608 -36.52 -20.24 -13.94
N LYS A 609 -36.95 -19.34 -14.84
CA LYS A 609 -36.31 -18.08 -15.23
C LYS A 609 -36.70 -16.94 -14.29
N THR A 610 -35.81 -15.97 -14.13
CA THR A 610 -36.20 -14.54 -14.06
C THR A 610 -35.16 -13.67 -14.77
N GLU A 611 -35.69 -12.75 -15.57
CA GLU A 611 -35.02 -11.94 -16.57
C GLU A 611 -34.18 -10.81 -15.97
N LYS A 612 -32.97 -10.61 -16.51
CA LYS A 612 -32.16 -9.40 -16.32
C LYS A 612 -32.56 -8.37 -17.38
N THR A 613 -33.11 -7.24 -16.95
CA THR A 613 -33.20 -6.02 -17.76
C THR A 613 -31.99 -5.12 -17.46
N SER A 614 -31.31 -4.75 -18.54
CA SER A 614 -30.15 -3.86 -18.58
C SER A 614 -30.55 -2.41 -18.28
N SER A 615 -29.89 -1.77 -17.33
CA SER A 615 -29.72 -0.32 -17.33
C SER A 615 -28.28 0.05 -16.94
N LYS A 616 -27.61 0.74 -17.86
CA LYS A 616 -26.26 1.29 -17.73
C LYS A 616 -26.29 2.47 -16.75
N GLY A 617 -25.44 2.40 -15.72
CA GLY A 617 -25.08 3.53 -14.87
C GLY A 617 -23.65 3.32 -14.35
N MET A 618 -22.74 4.23 -14.73
CA MET A 618 -21.35 4.26 -14.28
C MET A 618 -21.27 4.31 -12.75
N ARG A 619 -20.73 3.26 -12.12
CA ARG A 619 -20.27 3.26 -10.73
C ARG A 619 -18.77 2.94 -10.72
N HIS A 620 -17.94 3.97 -10.54
CA HIS A 620 -16.58 3.79 -10.03
C HIS A 620 -16.65 3.99 -8.52
N GLY A 621 -17.03 2.93 -7.80
CA GLY A 621 -16.91 2.86 -6.35
C GLY A 621 -15.81 1.86 -6.02
N TYR A 622 -14.69 2.35 -5.50
CA TYR A 622 -13.66 1.49 -4.91
C TYR A 622 -14.26 0.84 -3.66
N SER A 623 -14.67 -0.43 -3.77
CA SER A 623 -15.01 -1.25 -2.62
C SER A 623 -13.72 -1.81 -2.06
N ILE A 624 -13.09 -1.07 -1.14
CA ILE A 624 -11.98 -1.58 -0.33
C ILE A 624 -12.62 -2.44 0.76
N LYS A 625 -12.63 -3.76 0.56
CA LYS A 625 -12.84 -4.69 1.66
C LYS A 625 -11.59 -4.61 2.53
N LEU A 626 -11.70 -3.92 3.66
CA LEU A 626 -10.73 -4.03 4.75
C LEU A 626 -10.82 -5.47 5.28
N ALA A 627 -9.88 -6.32 4.89
CA ALA A 627 -9.64 -7.59 5.56
C ALA A 627 -8.78 -7.29 6.80
N GLU A 628 -9.40 -7.39 7.99
CA GLU A 628 -8.70 -7.50 9.26
C GLU A 628 -8.61 -8.99 9.60
N GLU A 629 -7.41 -9.56 9.53
CA GLU A 629 -7.08 -10.86 10.15
C GLU A 629 -5.87 -10.66 11.09
N ASP A 630 -6.15 -10.56 12.39
CA ASP A 630 -5.64 -11.41 13.48
C ASP A 630 -5.63 -10.70 14.85
N MET A 631 -6.71 -10.95 15.61
CA MET A 631 -6.92 -10.99 17.09
C MET A 631 -6.92 -9.72 17.97
#